data_AF-A0A1D6LVW5-F1
#
_entry.id   AF-A0A1D6LVW5-F1
#
_cell.length_a   1.000
_cell.length_b   1.000
_cell.length_c   1.000
_cell.angle_alpha   90.00
_cell.angle_beta   90.00
_cell.angle_gamma   90.00
#
_symmetry.space_group_name_H-M   'P 1'
#
loop_
_entity.id
_entity.type
_entity.pdbx_description
1 polymer ?
#
loop_
_entity_poly.entity_id
_entity_poly.type
_entity_poly.pdbx_seq_one_letter_code
_entity_poly.pdbx_strand_id
1 'polypeptide(L)'
;MYKLGRGNRDKVQQFMTITGASEKVALQALKASDWHLEGAFDFFYSQPQVSVVNTRHLEDIFNRYKEPDADMIMVEGISQFCNDLQVDPQDIVMLVISWHMKAATMCEFTRQEFIGGLQSIGVDSIEKFRGKLPSLRAELKDDNKFRDIYNFAFTWAREKVRHNKAISRDTWSQLLEFVKTTDPQLSNYDDEGAWPYLIDEFVEYLTENGLVQRKR
;
A
#
# COMPACT_ATOMS: atom_id res chain seq x y z
N MET A 1 10.26 -17.32 -36.04
CA MET A 1 9.08 -16.49 -35.68
C MET A 1 8.07 -16.57 -36.82
N TYR A 2 6.94 -17.25 -36.61
CA TYR A 2 5.85 -17.25 -37.59
C TYR A 2 5.10 -15.91 -37.48
N LYS A 3 5.02 -15.15 -38.59
CA LYS A 3 4.26 -13.90 -38.66
C LYS A 3 2.76 -14.20 -38.59
N LEU A 4 2.08 -13.61 -37.62
CA LEU A 4 0.61 -13.66 -37.49
C LEU A 4 -0.06 -13.01 -38.70
N GLY A 5 -1.09 -13.67 -39.24
CA GLY A 5 -1.95 -13.10 -40.30
C GLY A 5 -2.72 -11.87 -39.82
N ARG A 6 -3.09 -10.97 -40.75
CA ARG A 6 -3.72 -9.67 -40.45
C ARG A 6 -4.97 -9.79 -39.57
N GLY A 7 -5.89 -10.71 -39.90
CA GLY A 7 -7.10 -10.94 -39.11
C GLY A 7 -6.87 -11.49 -37.70
N ASN A 8 -5.75 -12.18 -37.48
CA ASN A 8 -5.39 -12.66 -36.13
C ASN A 8 -4.84 -11.53 -35.26
N ARG A 9 -4.13 -10.54 -35.85
CA ARG A 9 -3.72 -9.33 -35.13
C ARG A 9 -4.91 -8.49 -34.68
N ASP A 10 -5.91 -8.33 -35.53
CA ASP A 10 -7.10 -7.54 -35.19
C ASP A 10 -7.87 -8.17 -34.02
N LYS A 11 -8.00 -9.50 -34.01
CA LYS A 11 -8.59 -10.24 -32.88
C LYS A 11 -7.81 -10.10 -31.59
N VAL A 12 -6.47 -10.14 -31.65
CA VAL A 12 -5.60 -9.89 -30.48
C VAL A 12 -5.84 -8.49 -29.94
N GLN A 13 -5.84 -7.48 -30.81
CA GLN A 13 -6.06 -6.10 -30.41
C GLN A 13 -7.44 -5.91 -29.78
N GLN A 14 -8.49 -6.45 -30.41
CA GLN A 14 -9.86 -6.38 -29.91
C GLN A 14 -10.03 -7.09 -28.56
N PHE A 15 -9.43 -8.28 -28.41
CA PHE A 15 -9.44 -9.02 -27.16
C PHE A 15 -8.74 -8.23 -26.03
N MET A 16 -7.57 -7.67 -26.31
CA MET A 16 -6.82 -6.84 -25.36
C MET A 16 -7.59 -5.58 -24.97
N THR A 17 -8.26 -4.93 -25.92
CA THR A 17 -9.10 -3.76 -25.65
C THR A 17 -10.29 -4.07 -24.75
N ILE A 18 -10.91 -5.25 -24.91
CA ILE A 18 -12.10 -5.63 -24.13
C ILE A 18 -11.73 -6.17 -22.75
N THR A 19 -10.71 -7.01 -22.66
CA THR A 19 -10.34 -7.69 -21.40
C THR A 19 -9.30 -6.94 -20.58
N GLY A 20 -8.56 -6.00 -21.18
CA GLY A 20 -7.36 -5.42 -20.59
C GLY A 20 -6.17 -6.39 -20.51
N ALA A 21 -6.29 -7.61 -21.03
CA ALA A 21 -5.24 -8.62 -20.94
C ALA A 21 -3.99 -8.25 -21.76
N SER A 22 -2.82 -8.75 -21.34
CA SER A 22 -1.58 -8.61 -22.12
C SER A 22 -1.66 -9.36 -23.45
N GLU A 23 -0.83 -8.96 -24.43
CA GLU A 23 -0.76 -9.65 -25.72
C GLU A 23 -0.47 -11.15 -25.57
N LYS A 24 0.36 -11.51 -24.58
CA LYS A 24 0.65 -12.92 -24.26
C LYS A 24 -0.59 -13.70 -23.83
N VAL A 25 -1.42 -13.11 -22.96
CA VAL A 25 -2.65 -13.73 -22.47
C VAL A 25 -3.72 -13.76 -23.56
N ALA A 26 -3.85 -12.68 -24.34
CA ALA A 26 -4.73 -12.63 -25.50
C ALA A 26 -4.37 -13.73 -26.51
N LEU A 27 -3.07 -13.91 -26.82
CA LEU A 27 -2.60 -14.97 -27.70
C LEU A 27 -2.85 -16.37 -27.13
N GLN A 28 -2.73 -16.55 -25.81
CA GLN A 28 -3.01 -17.83 -25.16
C GLN A 28 -4.50 -18.16 -25.24
N ALA A 29 -5.38 -17.23 -24.87
CA ALA A 29 -6.83 -17.42 -24.91
C ALA A 29 -7.33 -17.62 -26.34
N LEU A 30 -6.88 -16.80 -27.29
CA LEU A 30 -7.24 -16.94 -28.70
C LEU A 30 -6.71 -18.25 -29.31
N LYS A 31 -5.55 -18.76 -28.89
CA LYS A 31 -5.08 -20.09 -29.33
C LYS A 31 -5.87 -21.23 -28.71
N ALA A 32 -6.26 -21.11 -27.44
CA ALA A 32 -7.06 -22.11 -26.74
C ALA A 32 -8.49 -22.23 -27.30
N SER A 33 -8.98 -21.18 -27.94
CA SER A 33 -10.34 -21.10 -28.50
C SER A 33 -10.37 -21.06 -30.03
N ASP A 34 -9.34 -21.62 -30.69
CA ASP A 34 -9.24 -21.68 -32.16
C ASP A 34 -9.51 -20.34 -32.86
N TRP A 35 -9.00 -19.26 -32.28
CA TRP A 35 -9.15 -17.87 -32.73
C TRP A 35 -10.59 -17.36 -32.76
N HIS A 36 -11.51 -17.95 -31.98
CA HIS A 36 -12.85 -17.43 -31.76
C HIS A 36 -12.86 -16.48 -30.55
N LEU A 37 -13.34 -15.26 -30.75
CA LEU A 37 -13.35 -14.21 -29.71
C LEU A 37 -14.24 -14.58 -28.53
N GLU A 38 -15.47 -15.05 -28.77
CA GLU A 38 -16.42 -15.47 -27.73
C GLU A 38 -15.84 -16.60 -26.88
N GLY A 39 -15.39 -17.68 -27.51
CA GLY A 39 -14.75 -18.78 -26.80
C GLY A 39 -13.46 -18.37 -26.08
N ALA A 40 -12.73 -17.34 -26.56
CA ALA A 40 -11.56 -16.82 -25.88
C ALA A 40 -11.96 -16.00 -24.63
N PHE A 41 -13.08 -15.27 -24.68
CA PHE A 41 -13.61 -14.58 -23.50
C PHE A 41 -14.09 -15.59 -22.47
N ASP A 42 -14.82 -16.62 -22.87
CA ASP A 42 -15.26 -17.68 -21.96
C ASP A 42 -14.07 -18.42 -21.33
N PHE A 43 -13.05 -18.73 -22.13
CA PHE A 43 -11.81 -19.32 -21.62
C PHE A 43 -11.08 -18.39 -20.64
N PHE A 44 -11.03 -17.09 -20.93
CA PHE A 44 -10.40 -16.10 -20.06
C PHE A 44 -11.18 -15.93 -18.75
N TYR A 45 -12.51 -15.82 -18.81
CA TYR A 45 -13.38 -15.59 -17.64
C TYR A 45 -13.63 -16.85 -16.79
N SER A 46 -13.50 -18.04 -17.37
CA SER A 46 -13.61 -19.32 -16.64
C SER A 46 -12.36 -19.66 -15.84
N GLN A 47 -11.21 -19.07 -16.15
CA GLN A 47 -10.02 -19.21 -15.32
C GLN A 47 -10.20 -18.39 -14.04
N PRO A 48 -9.69 -18.87 -12.88
CA PRO A 48 -9.56 -18.03 -11.70
C PRO A 48 -8.78 -16.80 -12.14
N GLN A 49 -9.44 -15.64 -12.15
CA GLN A 49 -8.88 -14.39 -12.60
C GLN A 49 -7.68 -14.07 -11.70
N VAL A 50 -6.49 -14.58 -12.06
CA VAL A 50 -5.24 -13.96 -11.63
C VAL A 50 -5.31 -12.61 -12.32
N SER A 51 -5.71 -11.57 -11.59
CA SER A 51 -5.88 -10.23 -12.13
C SER A 51 -4.56 -9.81 -12.76
N VAL A 52 -4.43 -10.01 -14.07
CA VAL A 52 -3.22 -9.66 -14.80
C VAL A 52 -3.27 -8.15 -14.96
N VAL A 53 -2.61 -7.47 -14.03
CA VAL A 53 -2.47 -6.02 -14.00
C VAL A 53 -1.86 -5.57 -15.33
N ASN A 54 -2.55 -4.66 -16.04
CA ASN A 54 -2.06 -4.15 -17.31
C ASN A 54 -0.97 -3.09 -17.09
N THR A 55 0.27 -3.42 -17.42
CA THR A 55 1.43 -2.53 -17.23
C THR A 55 1.28 -1.17 -17.95
N ARG A 56 0.60 -1.14 -19.10
CA ARG A 56 0.37 0.13 -19.82
C ARG A 56 -0.58 1.05 -19.07
N HIS A 57 -1.63 0.50 -18.45
CA HIS A 57 -2.52 1.31 -17.62
C HIS A 57 -1.81 1.83 -16.37
N LEU A 58 -0.90 1.05 -15.77
CA LEU A 58 -0.07 1.53 -14.66
C LEU A 58 0.78 2.73 -15.04
N GLU A 59 1.39 2.68 -16.24
CA GLU A 59 2.15 3.78 -16.81
C GLU A 59 1.27 5.02 -17.02
N ASP A 60 0.08 4.85 -17.58
CA ASP A 60 -0.87 5.95 -17.80
C ASP A 60 -1.32 6.60 -16.47
N ILE A 61 -1.55 5.80 -15.42
CA ILE A 61 -1.89 6.28 -14.08
C ILE A 61 -0.70 7.01 -13.46
N PHE A 62 0.51 6.45 -13.53
CA PHE A 62 1.70 7.12 -13.02
C PHE A 62 1.93 8.47 -13.71
N ASN A 63 1.83 8.50 -15.04
CA ASN A 63 2.00 9.72 -15.83
C ASN A 63 0.94 10.80 -15.54
N ARG A 64 -0.24 10.42 -15.03
CA ARG A 64 -1.28 11.37 -14.61
C ARG A 64 -0.88 12.17 -13.36
N TYR A 65 -0.15 11.55 -12.44
CA TYR A 65 0.15 12.15 -11.13
C TYR A 65 1.62 12.55 -10.96
N LYS A 66 2.52 12.14 -11.86
CA LYS A 66 3.93 12.49 -11.77
C LYS A 66 4.17 13.99 -11.96
N GLU A 67 5.28 14.47 -11.42
CA GLU A 67 5.76 15.82 -11.68
C GLU A 67 6.12 16.03 -13.17
N PRO A 68 5.95 17.25 -13.71
CA PRO A 68 6.41 17.59 -15.05
C PRO A 68 7.92 17.38 -15.21
N ASP A 69 8.69 17.81 -14.20
CA ASP A 69 10.14 17.90 -14.24
C ASP A 69 10.87 16.81 -13.43
N ALA A 70 10.14 15.86 -12.84
CA ALA A 70 10.72 14.74 -12.09
C ALA A 70 9.98 13.42 -12.35
N ASP A 71 10.71 12.30 -12.30
CA ASP A 71 10.14 10.96 -12.49
C ASP A 71 9.57 10.39 -11.17
N MET A 72 8.80 11.21 -10.46
CA MET A 72 8.20 10.90 -9.17
C MET A 72 6.85 11.60 -9.02
N ILE A 73 6.00 11.06 -8.17
CA ILE A 73 4.77 11.69 -7.71
C ILE A 73 5.10 12.37 -6.37
N MET A 74 4.85 13.67 -6.25
CA MET A 74 5.07 14.43 -5.01
C MET A 74 3.75 14.89 -4.41
N VAL A 75 3.77 15.92 -3.56
CA VAL A 75 2.62 16.37 -2.76
C VAL A 75 1.38 16.68 -3.60
N GLU A 76 1.55 17.40 -4.71
CA GLU A 76 0.48 17.79 -5.62
C GLU A 76 -0.12 16.57 -6.33
N GLY A 77 0.74 15.69 -6.83
CA GLY A 77 0.35 14.42 -7.44
C GLY A 77 -0.38 13.49 -6.48
N ILE A 78 0.11 13.35 -5.25
CA ILE A 78 -0.54 12.59 -4.18
C ILE A 78 -1.90 13.19 -3.83
N SER A 79 -1.99 14.52 -3.74
CA SER A 79 -3.25 15.20 -3.46
C SER A 79 -4.30 14.91 -4.53
N GLN A 80 -3.92 14.99 -5.82
CA GLN A 80 -4.81 14.63 -6.92
C GLN A 80 -5.19 13.14 -6.92
N PHE A 81 -4.23 12.27 -6.62
CA PHE A 81 -4.46 10.84 -6.50
C PHE A 81 -5.46 10.51 -5.38
N CYS A 82 -5.32 11.12 -4.20
CA CYS A 82 -6.27 11.01 -3.09
C CYS A 82 -7.67 11.50 -3.46
N ASN A 83 -7.76 12.64 -4.18
CA ASN A 83 -9.03 13.16 -4.69
C ASN A 83 -9.73 12.16 -5.62
N ASP A 84 -9.00 11.58 -6.57
CA ASP A 84 -9.53 10.59 -7.51
C ASP A 84 -9.96 9.30 -6.79
N LEU A 85 -9.23 8.89 -5.75
CA LEU A 85 -9.58 7.78 -4.87
C LEU A 85 -10.74 8.11 -3.91
N GLN A 86 -11.13 9.36 -3.76
CA GLN A 86 -12.11 9.83 -2.77
C GLN A 86 -11.68 9.48 -1.34
N VAL A 87 -10.41 9.73 -1.04
CA VAL A 87 -9.79 9.47 0.27
C VAL A 87 -9.16 10.76 0.77
N ASP A 88 -9.30 11.03 2.07
CA ASP A 88 -8.57 12.12 2.71
C ASP A 88 -7.06 11.79 2.71
N PRO A 89 -6.16 12.71 2.30
CA PRO A 89 -4.72 12.47 2.36
C PRO A 89 -4.18 12.07 3.75
N GLN A 90 -4.90 12.39 4.83
CA GLN A 90 -4.59 12.04 6.21
C GLN A 90 -5.27 10.73 6.69
N ASP A 91 -6.11 10.10 5.86
CA ASP A 91 -6.73 8.81 6.19
C ASP A 91 -5.64 7.75 6.39
N ILE A 92 -5.79 6.93 7.44
CA ILE A 92 -4.86 5.84 7.78
C ILE A 92 -4.64 4.86 6.62
N VAL A 93 -5.60 4.72 5.69
CA VAL A 93 -5.43 3.88 4.51
C VAL A 93 -4.26 4.34 3.63
N MET A 94 -3.89 5.62 3.65
CA MET A 94 -2.74 6.13 2.91
C MET A 94 -1.41 5.59 3.46
N LEU A 95 -1.32 5.36 4.77
CA LEU A 95 -0.18 4.64 5.36
C LEU A 95 -0.12 3.19 4.86
N VAL A 96 -1.26 2.49 4.80
CA VAL A 96 -1.35 1.10 4.31
C VAL A 96 -0.99 1.01 2.83
N ILE A 97 -1.47 1.96 2.01
CA ILE A 97 -1.11 2.08 0.60
C ILE A 97 0.40 2.27 0.46
N SER A 98 0.98 3.18 1.25
CA SER A 98 2.41 3.49 1.19
C SER A 98 3.27 2.28 1.60
N TRP A 99 2.80 1.47 2.55
CA TRP A 99 3.43 0.21 2.94
C TRP A 99 3.43 -0.81 1.80
N HIS A 100 2.31 -0.98 1.09
CA HIS A 100 2.22 -1.86 -0.09
C HIS A 100 3.08 -1.37 -1.26
N MET A 101 3.21 -0.07 -1.43
CA MET A 101 4.13 0.57 -2.38
C MET A 101 5.60 0.45 -1.95
N LYS A 102 5.87 0.03 -0.71
CA LYS A 102 7.21 -0.01 -0.10
C LYS A 102 7.90 1.36 -0.16
N ALA A 103 7.12 2.42 0.04
CA ALA A 103 7.59 3.78 -0.13
C ALA A 103 8.68 4.14 0.90
N ALA A 104 9.78 4.72 0.44
CA ALA A 104 10.90 5.08 1.28
C ALA A 104 10.61 6.32 2.16
N THR A 105 9.87 7.29 1.63
CA THR A 105 9.63 8.58 2.28
C THR A 105 8.15 8.98 2.17
N MET A 106 7.62 9.64 3.19
CA MET A 106 6.31 10.27 3.16
C MET A 106 6.25 11.40 2.12
N CYS A 107 5.06 11.62 1.55
CA CYS A 107 4.76 12.68 0.57
C CYS A 107 5.46 12.54 -0.80
N GLU A 108 6.09 11.40 -1.09
CA GLU A 108 6.63 11.10 -2.42
C GLU A 108 6.45 9.61 -2.77
N PHE A 109 6.28 9.33 -4.07
CA PHE A 109 6.41 7.99 -4.64
C PHE A 109 7.30 8.03 -5.87
N THR A 110 8.33 7.20 -5.89
CA THR A 110 9.06 6.91 -7.12
C THR A 110 8.20 6.09 -8.08
N ARG A 111 8.56 6.11 -9.38
CA ARG A 111 7.95 5.24 -10.39
C ARG A 111 7.92 3.77 -9.98
N GLN A 112 9.03 3.26 -9.45
CA GLN A 112 9.16 1.85 -9.09
C GLN A 112 8.24 1.48 -7.92
N GLU A 113 8.17 2.33 -6.89
CA GLU A 113 7.29 2.12 -5.73
C GLU A 113 5.82 2.15 -6.15
N PHE A 114 5.42 3.14 -6.94
CA PHE A 114 4.03 3.30 -7.35
C PHE A 114 3.56 2.15 -8.26
N ILE A 115 4.29 1.87 -9.36
CA ILE A 115 3.94 0.81 -10.31
C ILE A 115 4.03 -0.57 -9.64
N GLY A 116 5.12 -0.82 -8.89
CA GLY A 116 5.32 -2.09 -8.19
C GLY A 116 4.27 -2.33 -7.11
N GLY A 117 3.86 -1.27 -6.40
CA GLY A 117 2.77 -1.32 -5.42
C GLY A 117 1.44 -1.63 -6.08
N LEU A 118 1.01 -0.87 -7.07
CA LEU A 118 -0.24 -1.13 -7.79
C LEU A 118 -0.30 -2.56 -8.35
N GLN A 119 0.82 -3.06 -8.87
CA GLN A 119 0.92 -4.43 -9.35
C GLN A 119 0.78 -5.46 -8.22
N SER A 120 1.38 -5.22 -7.05
CA SER A 120 1.31 -6.15 -5.90
C SER A 120 -0.09 -6.26 -5.32
N ILE A 121 -0.87 -5.17 -5.31
CA ILE A 121 -2.27 -5.14 -4.84
C ILE A 121 -3.30 -5.45 -5.95
N GLY A 122 -2.85 -5.71 -7.18
CA GLY A 122 -3.70 -6.20 -8.27
C GLY A 122 -4.61 -5.13 -8.89
N VAL A 123 -4.17 -3.87 -8.93
CA VAL A 123 -4.97 -2.73 -9.43
C VAL A 123 -4.28 -2.03 -10.59
N ASP A 124 -5.04 -1.77 -11.65
CA ASP A 124 -4.61 -1.05 -12.86
C ASP A 124 -5.62 0.04 -13.28
N SER A 125 -6.51 0.43 -12.37
CA SER A 125 -7.45 1.53 -12.55
C SER A 125 -7.83 2.15 -11.20
N ILE A 126 -8.25 3.42 -11.22
CA ILE A 126 -8.71 4.12 -10.02
C ILE A 126 -9.96 3.46 -9.44
N GLU A 127 -10.85 2.94 -10.27
CA GLU A 127 -12.06 2.22 -9.85
C GLU A 127 -11.71 0.94 -9.10
N LYS A 128 -10.78 0.14 -9.63
CA LYS A 128 -10.32 -1.08 -8.92
C LYS A 128 -9.62 -0.71 -7.62
N PHE A 129 -8.82 0.35 -7.61
CA PHE A 129 -8.17 0.83 -6.39
C PHE A 129 -9.21 1.25 -5.35
N ARG A 130 -10.20 2.08 -5.71
CA ARG A 130 -11.32 2.43 -4.82
C ARG A 130 -12.02 1.21 -4.23
N GLY A 131 -12.28 0.19 -5.06
CA GLY A 131 -12.85 -1.08 -4.61
C GLY A 131 -11.98 -1.86 -3.63
N LYS A 132 -10.66 -1.66 -3.63
CA LYS A 132 -9.71 -2.30 -2.69
C LYS A 132 -9.57 -1.59 -1.36
N LEU A 133 -9.91 -0.29 -1.26
CA LEU A 133 -9.72 0.50 -0.04
C LEU A 133 -10.33 -0.13 1.23
N PRO A 134 -11.54 -0.74 1.23
CA PRO A 134 -12.06 -1.42 2.42
C PRO A 134 -11.20 -2.61 2.85
N SER A 135 -10.69 -3.39 1.89
CA SER A 135 -9.83 -4.53 2.16
C SER A 135 -8.47 -4.12 2.71
N LEU A 136 -7.87 -3.04 2.18
CA LEU A 136 -6.63 -2.46 2.69
C LEU A 136 -6.79 -1.98 4.14
N ARG A 137 -7.89 -1.29 4.47
CA ARG A 137 -8.17 -0.90 5.87
C ARG A 137 -8.33 -2.11 6.79
N ALA A 138 -8.93 -3.19 6.30
CA ALA A 138 -9.11 -4.40 7.09
C ALA A 138 -7.78 -5.11 7.41
N GLU A 139 -6.70 -4.86 6.67
CA GLU A 139 -5.38 -5.43 6.96
C GLU A 139 -4.82 -4.98 8.31
N LEU A 140 -5.19 -3.80 8.80
CA LEU A 140 -4.78 -3.30 10.12
C LEU A 140 -5.41 -4.09 11.28
N LYS A 141 -6.39 -4.95 11.01
CA LYS A 141 -6.97 -5.86 12.00
C LYS A 141 -6.14 -7.13 12.20
N ASP A 142 -5.23 -7.43 11.27
CA ASP A 142 -4.27 -8.52 11.43
C ASP A 142 -3.09 -8.03 12.27
N ASP A 143 -2.81 -8.72 13.37
CA ASP A 143 -1.80 -8.28 14.34
C ASP A 143 -0.38 -8.24 13.75
N ASN A 144 -0.05 -9.18 12.86
CA ASN A 144 1.27 -9.23 12.25
C ASN A 144 1.44 -8.08 11.26
N LYS A 145 0.45 -7.89 10.39
CA LYS A 145 0.45 -6.76 9.45
C LYS A 145 0.43 -5.42 10.18
N PHE A 146 -0.35 -5.30 11.24
CA PHE A 146 -0.36 -4.08 12.05
C PHE A 146 1.04 -3.77 12.59
N ARG A 147 1.74 -4.78 13.15
CA ARG A 147 3.11 -4.61 13.65
C ARG A 147 4.08 -4.22 12.54
N ASP A 148 3.96 -4.82 11.35
CA ASP A 148 4.80 -4.49 10.20
C ASP A 148 4.56 -3.06 9.70
N ILE A 149 3.29 -2.66 9.56
CA ILE A 149 2.89 -1.32 9.12
C ILE A 149 3.29 -0.26 10.17
N TYR A 150 3.13 -0.55 11.46
CA TYR A 150 3.57 0.31 12.54
C TYR A 150 5.08 0.58 12.49
N ASN A 151 5.89 -0.45 12.27
CA ASN A 151 7.34 -0.30 12.16
C ASN A 151 7.78 0.38 10.85
N PHE A 152 7.04 0.16 9.76
CA PHE A 152 7.23 0.87 8.51
C PHE A 152 7.01 2.37 8.68
N ALA A 153 5.94 2.77 9.37
CA ALA A 153 5.57 4.17 9.59
C ALA A 153 6.73 5.00 10.17
N PHE A 154 7.51 4.43 11.09
CA PHE A 154 8.68 5.10 11.68
C PHE A 154 9.71 5.51 10.63
N THR A 155 10.02 4.64 9.67
CA THR A 155 11.04 4.96 8.66
C THR A 155 10.47 5.88 7.60
N TRP A 156 9.23 5.60 7.17
CA TRP A 156 8.51 6.35 6.15
C TRP A 156 8.26 7.81 6.54
N ALA A 157 7.85 8.06 7.80
CA ALA A 157 7.56 9.41 8.30
C ALA A 157 8.81 10.18 8.76
N ARG A 158 9.98 9.54 8.82
CA ARG A 158 11.18 10.18 9.37
C ARG A 158 11.78 11.14 8.36
N GLU A 159 11.84 12.42 8.74
CA GLU A 159 12.53 13.44 7.97
C GLU A 159 14.03 13.13 7.82
N LYS A 160 14.61 13.51 6.68
CA LYS A 160 16.03 13.32 6.38
C LYS A 160 16.93 14.20 7.26
N VAL A 161 16.39 15.27 7.84
CA VAL A 161 17.10 16.16 8.76
C VAL A 161 16.99 15.61 10.18
N ARG A 162 18.14 15.35 10.82
CA ARG A 162 18.17 14.89 12.21
C ARG A 162 18.00 16.08 13.15
N HIS A 163 17.00 15.99 14.02
CA HIS A 163 16.81 16.94 15.12
C HIS A 163 17.29 16.34 16.45
N ASN A 164 17.70 17.20 17.39
CA ASN A 164 18.17 16.80 18.72
C ASN A 164 17.06 16.24 19.65
N LYS A 165 15.81 16.15 19.18
CA LYS A 165 14.65 15.59 19.90
C LYS A 165 14.03 14.39 19.18
N ALA A 166 14.85 13.57 18.53
CA ALA A 166 14.36 12.44 17.74
C ALA A 166 13.97 11.25 18.63
N ILE A 167 12.81 10.65 18.35
CA ILE A 167 12.44 9.34 18.89
C ILE A 167 13.32 8.26 18.25
N SER A 168 13.91 7.39 19.07
CA SER A 168 14.71 6.28 18.57
C SER A 168 13.81 5.17 18.00
N ARG A 169 14.35 4.34 17.10
CA ARG A 169 13.61 3.19 16.54
C ARG A 169 13.21 2.19 17.64
N ASP A 170 14.07 2.03 18.65
CA ASP A 170 13.81 1.18 19.79
C ASP A 170 12.63 1.72 20.61
N THR A 171 12.68 3.00 20.99
CA THR A 171 11.59 3.68 21.70
C THR A 171 10.26 3.58 20.98
N TRP A 172 10.25 3.77 19.66
CA TRP A 172 9.06 3.57 18.83
C TRP A 172 8.54 2.12 18.93
N SER A 173 9.41 1.13 18.76
CA SER A 173 9.00 -0.28 18.79
C SER A 173 8.49 -0.71 20.17
N GLN A 174 9.13 -0.23 21.24
CA GLN A 174 8.76 -0.50 22.62
C GLN A 174 7.42 0.15 23.00
N LEU A 175 7.09 1.31 22.44
CA LEU A 175 5.79 1.94 22.69
C LEU A 175 4.62 1.05 22.27
N LEU A 176 4.74 0.34 21.14
CA LEU A 176 3.71 -0.61 20.73
C LEU A 176 3.56 -1.77 21.72
N GLU A 177 4.68 -2.30 22.20
CA GLU A 177 4.68 -3.40 23.17
C GLU A 177 4.05 -2.94 24.49
N PHE A 178 4.44 -1.76 24.97
CA PHE A 178 3.86 -1.12 26.15
C PHE A 178 2.35 -0.96 26.02
N VAL A 179 1.84 -0.40 24.91
CA VAL A 179 0.40 -0.23 24.70
C VAL A 179 -0.36 -1.56 24.63
N LYS A 180 0.28 -2.63 24.14
CA LYS A 180 -0.34 -3.96 24.03
C LYS A 180 -0.32 -4.76 25.33
N THR A 181 0.63 -4.51 26.22
CA THR A 181 0.88 -5.36 27.41
C THR A 181 0.55 -4.68 28.72
N THR A 182 0.63 -3.35 28.79
CA THR A 182 0.36 -2.57 30.00
C THR A 182 -1.13 -2.22 30.09
N ASP A 183 -1.74 -2.45 31.24
CA ASP A 183 -3.13 -2.10 31.47
C ASP A 183 -3.33 -0.57 31.61
N PRO A 184 -4.53 -0.03 31.33
CA PRO A 184 -4.77 1.43 31.38
C PRO A 184 -4.53 2.09 32.75
N GLN A 185 -4.59 1.32 33.84
CA GLN A 185 -4.31 1.79 35.20
C GLN A 185 -2.83 1.61 35.59
N LEU A 186 -1.99 1.13 34.66
CA LEU A 186 -0.56 0.89 34.84
C LEU A 186 -0.26 -0.02 36.06
N SER A 187 -1.22 -0.87 36.43
CA SER A 187 -1.10 -1.72 37.62
C SER A 187 -0.10 -2.85 37.43
N ASN A 188 0.08 -3.30 36.19
CA ASN A 188 1.07 -4.29 35.79
C ASN A 188 2.37 -3.70 35.21
N TYR A 189 2.58 -2.39 35.31
CA TYR A 189 3.83 -1.75 34.86
C TYR A 189 5.00 -2.11 35.77
N ASP A 190 6.09 -2.57 35.16
CA ASP A 190 7.37 -2.90 35.79
C ASP A 190 8.40 -1.80 35.52
N ASP A 191 8.72 -1.00 36.55
CA ASP A 191 9.70 0.09 36.50
C ASP A 191 11.15 -0.40 36.62
N GLU A 192 11.36 -1.69 36.89
CA GLU A 192 12.67 -2.35 36.77
C GLU A 192 12.85 -3.01 35.39
N GLY A 193 11.84 -2.94 34.53
CA GLY A 193 11.86 -3.45 33.16
C GLY A 193 12.86 -2.70 32.27
N ALA A 194 13.27 -3.33 31.16
CA ALA A 194 14.17 -2.72 30.18
C ALA A 194 13.44 -1.74 29.23
N TRP A 195 12.52 -0.94 29.76
CA TRP A 195 11.80 0.06 28.98
C TRP A 195 12.73 1.23 28.62
N PRO A 196 12.49 1.91 27.48
CA PRO A 196 13.15 3.18 27.21
C PRO A 196 12.77 4.21 28.27
N TYR A 197 13.75 5.00 28.72
CA TYR A 197 13.57 6.06 29.72
C TYR A 197 12.36 6.98 29.46
N LEU A 198 12.03 7.27 28.20
CA LEU A 198 10.88 8.11 27.85
C LEU A 198 9.52 7.47 28.24
N ILE A 199 9.43 6.14 28.24
CA ILE A 199 8.25 5.41 28.71
C ILE A 199 8.17 5.46 30.24
N ASP A 200 9.30 5.29 30.93
CA ASP A 200 9.37 5.45 32.39
C ASP A 200 8.91 6.86 32.82
N GLU A 201 9.46 7.90 32.17
CA GLU A 201 9.11 9.31 32.43
C GLU A 201 7.62 9.58 32.16
N PHE A 202 7.05 8.95 31.13
CA PHE A 202 5.61 9.05 30.86
C PHE A 202 4.76 8.44 31.99
N VAL A 203 5.15 7.27 32.50
CA VAL A 203 4.44 6.61 33.62
C VAL A 203 4.57 7.42 34.91
N GLU A 204 5.76 7.95 35.20
CA GLU A 204 6.02 8.83 36.34
C GLU A 204 5.15 10.08 36.26
N TYR A 205 5.12 10.76 35.11
CA TYR A 205 4.29 11.93 34.86
C TYR A 205 2.81 11.67 35.14
N LEU A 206 2.26 10.54 34.66
CA LEU A 206 0.86 10.18 34.91
C LEU A 206 0.57 9.96 36.41
N THR A 207 1.54 9.43 37.16
CA THR A 207 1.42 9.15 38.59
C THR A 207 1.51 10.43 39.41
N GLU A 208 2.52 11.27 39.16
CA GLU A 208 2.75 12.52 39.90
C GLU A 208 1.61 13.54 39.72
N ASN A 209 1.00 13.56 38.54
CA ASN A 209 -0.13 14.44 38.24
C ASN A 209 -1.49 13.83 38.64
N GLY A 210 -1.49 12.66 39.30
CA GLY A 210 -2.71 12.00 39.77
C GLY A 210 -3.66 11.54 38.66
N LEU A 211 -3.16 11.40 37.43
CA LEU A 211 -3.93 10.92 36.27
C LEU A 211 -4.16 9.41 36.34
N VAL A 212 -3.27 8.69 37.03
CA VAL A 212 -3.39 7.26 37.33
C VAL A 212 -3.03 7.02 38.79
N GLN A 213 -3.78 6.15 39.47
CA GLN A 213 -3.46 5.69 40.82
C GLN A 213 -2.93 4.25 40.75
N ARG A 214 -1.60 4.08 40.76
CA ARG A 214 -0.97 2.76 40.91
C ARG A 214 -1.32 2.23 42.30
N LYS A 215 -2.20 1.23 42.37
CA LYS A 215 -2.35 0.42 43.59
C LYS A 215 -1.10 -0.42 43.71
N ARG A 216 -0.22 -0.06 44.65
CA ARG A 216 0.86 -0.94 45.10
C ARG A 216 0.29 -2.23 45.68
#